data_AF-A0A261UY54-F1
#
_entry.id   AF-A0A261UY54-F1
#
_cell.length_a   1.000
_cell.length_b   1.000
_cell.length_c   1.000
_cell.angle_alpha   90.00
_cell.angle_beta   90.00
_cell.angle_gamma   90.00
#
_symmetry.space_group_name_H-M   'P 1'
#
loop_
_entity.id
_entity.type
_entity.pdbx_description
1 polymer ?
#
loop_
_entity_poly.entity_id
_entity_poly.type
_entity_poly.pdbx_seq_one_letter_code
_entity_poly.pdbx_strand_id
1 'polypeptide(L)'
;MRRSVHRGSLPLRPRASWRPQLGGAIALHRTGRYAYVVNRAHPVPDGSDNPAVCGENSVVVFDLDAQTGEPREIQRVALNGLHARCLTLSPDGKVLVAALRQSGRIMHDNGRIVECTAGFAAFHIADTGHLTFIRQDVVDVGRNQLFWADFAPI
;
A
#
# COMPACT_ATOMS: atom_id res chain seq x y z
N MET A 1 -10.81 -18.83 58.98
CA MET A 1 -11.32 -17.76 58.08
C MET A 1 -10.13 -17.11 57.39
N ARG A 2 -9.93 -17.39 56.09
CA ARG A 2 -9.23 -16.59 55.05
C ARG A 2 -9.04 -17.52 53.83
N ARG A 3 -9.95 -17.42 52.86
CA ARG A 3 -9.83 -18.11 51.56
C ARG A 3 -8.79 -17.36 50.74
N SER A 4 -7.74 -18.05 50.31
CA SER A 4 -6.77 -17.57 49.33
C SER A 4 -7.47 -17.44 47.98
N VAL A 5 -7.51 -16.22 47.43
CA VAL A 5 -8.01 -15.98 46.07
C VAL A 5 -6.82 -16.17 45.14
N HIS A 6 -6.78 -17.31 44.45
CA HIS A 6 -5.92 -17.47 43.28
C HIS A 6 -6.38 -16.48 42.20
N ARG A 7 -5.58 -15.43 41.96
CA ARG A 7 -5.66 -14.66 40.72
C ARG A 7 -5.22 -15.59 39.60
N GLY A 8 -6.16 -16.15 38.87
CA GLY A 8 -5.88 -16.83 37.61
C GLY A 8 -5.13 -15.86 36.70
N SER A 9 -3.92 -16.23 36.32
CA SER A 9 -3.22 -15.61 35.21
C SER A 9 -4.07 -15.80 33.96
N LEU A 10 -4.66 -14.71 33.47
CA LEU A 10 -5.22 -14.69 32.12
C LEU A 10 -4.10 -15.15 31.16
N PRO A 11 -4.37 -16.11 30.26
CA PRO A 11 -3.38 -16.46 29.24
C PRO A 11 -3.02 -15.17 28.49
N LEU A 12 -1.72 -14.86 28.43
CA LEU A 12 -1.20 -13.83 27.55
C LEU A 12 -1.74 -14.14 26.17
N ARG A 13 -2.70 -13.34 25.69
CA ARG A 13 -3.08 -13.40 24.28
C ARG A 13 -1.76 -13.27 23.51
N PRO A 14 -1.45 -14.18 22.56
CA PRO A 14 -0.38 -13.91 21.63
C PRO A 14 -0.67 -12.52 21.09
N ARG A 15 0.27 -11.58 21.22
CA ARG A 15 0.15 -10.29 20.56
C ARG A 15 0.15 -10.61 19.07
N ALA A 16 -1.02 -10.87 18.50
CA ALA A 16 -1.20 -10.90 17.07
C ALA A 16 -0.63 -9.57 16.61
N SER A 17 0.49 -9.65 15.91
CA SER A 17 1.28 -8.49 15.58
C SER A 17 0.41 -7.65 14.65
N TRP A 18 -0.12 -6.55 15.16
CA TRP A 18 -1.12 -5.74 14.48
C TRP A 18 -0.50 -5.13 13.21
N ARG A 19 -1.11 -5.42 12.06
CA ARG A 19 -0.68 -4.94 10.73
C ARG A 19 -1.80 -4.04 10.20
N PRO A 20 -1.81 -2.74 10.53
CA PRO A 20 -2.87 -1.86 10.08
C PRO A 20 -2.85 -1.77 8.55
N GLN A 21 -3.96 -2.15 7.93
CA GLN A 21 -4.22 -1.91 6.52
C GLN A 21 -5.11 -0.69 6.38
N LEU A 22 -4.74 0.21 5.47
CA LEU A 22 -5.40 1.49 5.25
C LEU A 22 -5.67 1.65 3.75
N GLY A 23 -6.76 2.35 3.43
CA GLY A 23 -6.99 2.85 2.08
C GLY A 23 -6.05 4.02 1.75
N GLY A 24 -5.63 4.09 0.49
CA GLY A 24 -5.11 5.31 -0.13
C GLY A 24 -6.13 5.87 -1.13
N ALA A 25 -5.63 6.58 -2.14
CA ALA A 25 -6.45 7.08 -3.23
C ALA A 25 -7.08 5.94 -4.06
N ILE A 26 -8.18 6.28 -4.71
CA ILE A 26 -8.88 5.48 -5.72
C ILE A 26 -8.93 6.33 -6.99
N ALA A 27 -8.56 5.78 -8.14
CA ALA A 27 -8.83 6.42 -9.43
C ALA A 27 -9.58 5.49 -10.36
N LEU A 28 -10.49 6.07 -11.13
CA LEU A 28 -11.25 5.37 -12.15
C LEU A 28 -10.57 5.56 -13.49
N HIS A 29 -10.43 4.48 -14.25
CA HIS A 29 -10.04 4.55 -15.64
C HIS A 29 -11.09 5.35 -16.44
N ARG A 30 -10.66 6.01 -17.51
CA ARG A 30 -11.50 6.89 -18.34
C ARG A 30 -12.72 6.20 -18.95
N THR A 31 -12.62 4.90 -19.18
CA THR A 31 -13.73 4.07 -19.68
C THR A 31 -14.80 3.81 -18.62
N GLY A 32 -14.55 4.14 -17.35
CA GLY A 32 -15.42 3.80 -16.22
C GLY A 32 -15.38 2.32 -15.81
N ARG A 33 -14.68 1.47 -16.56
CA ARG A 33 -14.67 0.01 -16.35
C ARG A 33 -13.70 -0.46 -15.27
N TYR A 34 -12.67 0.31 -14.96
CA TYR A 34 -11.62 -0.13 -14.04
C TYR A 34 -11.39 0.86 -12.91
N ALA A 35 -11.20 0.35 -11.69
CA ALA A 35 -10.75 1.14 -10.55
C ALA A 35 -9.38 0.67 -10.08
N TYR A 36 -8.51 1.62 -9.77
CA TYR A 36 -7.18 1.40 -9.21
C TYR A 36 -7.18 1.93 -7.78
N VAL A 37 -6.98 1.04 -6.81
CA VAL A 37 -7.09 1.33 -5.39
C VAL A 37 -5.75 1.12 -4.73
N VAL A 38 -5.26 2.15 -4.05
CA VAL A 38 -4.07 1.99 -3.23
C VAL A 38 -4.42 1.28 -1.92
N ASN A 39 -3.77 0.15 -1.68
CA ASN A 39 -3.84 -0.60 -0.45
C ASN A 39 -2.51 -0.41 0.29
N ARG A 40 -2.52 0.30 1.43
CA ARG A 40 -1.29 0.70 2.12
C ARG A 40 -1.26 0.24 3.57
N ALA A 41 -0.11 -0.25 4.00
CA ALA A 41 0.10 -0.59 5.40
C ALA A 41 1.07 0.37 6.07
N HIS A 42 0.83 0.66 7.34
CA HIS A 42 1.79 1.38 8.16
C HIS A 42 2.78 0.40 8.81
N PRO A 43 4.11 0.58 8.65
CA PRO A 43 5.05 -0.10 9.52
C PRO A 43 4.77 0.38 10.94
N VAL A 44 4.71 -0.56 11.88
CA VAL A 44 4.58 -0.29 13.30
C VAL A 44 5.96 -0.50 13.93
N PRO A 45 6.73 0.57 14.18
CA PRO A 45 8.00 0.45 14.89
C PRO A 45 7.73 -0.11 16.29
N ASP A 46 8.56 -1.05 16.74
CA ASP A 46 8.48 -1.61 18.08
C ASP A 46 9.34 -0.82 19.11
N GLY A 47 9.90 0.31 18.68
CA GLY A 47 10.82 1.13 19.47
C GLY A 47 12.28 0.68 19.42
N SER A 48 12.58 -0.38 18.66
CA SER A 48 13.95 -0.77 18.32
C SER A 48 14.36 -0.22 16.94
N ASP A 49 15.66 -0.27 16.63
CA ASP A 49 16.18 0.02 15.28
C ASP A 49 15.90 -1.12 14.27
N ASN A 50 15.11 -2.14 14.67
CA ASN A 50 14.76 -3.24 13.79
C ASN A 50 13.73 -2.83 12.73
N PRO A 51 13.78 -3.46 11.54
CA PRO A 51 12.75 -3.28 10.52
C PRO A 51 11.37 -3.65 11.06
N ALA A 52 10.44 -2.71 10.93
CA ALA A 52 9.08 -2.90 11.37
C ALA A 52 8.40 -3.98 10.51
N VAL A 53 7.54 -4.77 11.15
CA VAL A 53 6.69 -5.66 10.38
C VAL A 53 5.51 -4.88 9.81
N CYS A 54 5.24 -5.06 8.53
CA CYS A 54 4.31 -4.25 7.76
C CYS A 54 3.29 -5.13 7.06
N GLY A 55 2.09 -4.60 6.86
CA GLY A 55 1.09 -5.24 6.00
C GLY A 55 1.42 -5.03 4.52
N GLU A 56 0.40 -5.16 3.68
CA GLU A 56 0.56 -5.07 2.24
C GLU A 56 0.71 -3.61 1.77
N ASN A 57 1.61 -3.36 0.83
CA ASN A 57 1.67 -2.11 0.07
C ASN A 57 1.52 -2.44 -1.41
N SER A 58 0.38 -2.11 -1.99
CA SER A 58 0.02 -2.49 -3.35
C SER A 58 -0.91 -1.50 -4.03
N VAL A 59 -1.05 -1.66 -5.35
CA VAL A 59 -2.21 -1.20 -6.10
C VAL A 59 -3.07 -2.42 -6.41
N VAL A 60 -4.34 -2.35 -6.05
CA VAL A 60 -5.35 -3.37 -6.35
C VAL A 60 -6.20 -2.85 -7.51
N VAL A 61 -6.41 -3.70 -8.51
CA VAL A 61 -7.16 -3.39 -9.72
C VAL A 61 -8.50 -4.12 -9.66
N PHE A 62 -9.57 -3.36 -9.89
CA PHE A 62 -10.93 -3.88 -9.97
C PHE A 62 -11.52 -3.65 -11.36
N ASP A 63 -12.20 -4.66 -11.90
CA ASP A 63 -13.17 -4.55 -12.99
C ASP A 63 -14.51 -4.20 -12.36
N LEU A 64 -15.15 -3.14 -12.86
CA LEU A 64 -16.42 -2.65 -12.36
C LEU A 64 -17.53 -3.15 -13.26
N ASP A 65 -18.58 -3.73 -12.66
CA ASP A 65 -19.79 -4.07 -13.40
C ASP A 65 -20.39 -2.81 -14.04
N ALA A 66 -20.72 -2.89 -15.33
CA ALA A 66 -21.15 -1.72 -16.10
C ALA A 66 -22.57 -1.23 -15.73
N GLN A 67 -23.39 -2.07 -15.10
CA GLN A 67 -24.76 -1.73 -14.70
C GLN A 67 -24.81 -1.29 -13.22
N THR A 68 -24.11 -2.01 -12.34
CA THR A 68 -24.21 -1.83 -10.89
C THR A 68 -23.03 -1.07 -10.28
N GLY A 69 -21.89 -1.04 -10.97
CA GLY A 69 -20.63 -0.52 -10.43
C GLY A 69 -19.97 -1.45 -9.41
N GLU A 70 -20.48 -2.67 -9.21
CA GLU A 70 -19.91 -3.62 -8.25
C GLU A 70 -18.46 -3.99 -8.65
N PRO A 71 -17.49 -3.89 -7.72
CA PRO A 71 -16.08 -4.15 -8.03
C PRO A 71 -15.75 -5.64 -7.92
N ARG A 72 -15.07 -6.17 -8.94
CA ARG A 72 -14.43 -7.48 -8.93
C ARG A 72 -12.93 -7.32 -9.03
N GLU A 73 -12.19 -7.82 -8.03
CA GLU A 73 -10.72 -7.78 -8.08
C GLU A 73 -10.21 -8.62 -9.26
N ILE A 74 -9.31 -8.04 -10.07
CA ILE A 74 -8.67 -8.72 -11.20
C ILE A 74 -7.15 -8.79 -11.07
N GLN A 75 -6.54 -7.93 -10.25
CA GLN A 75 -5.10 -7.92 -10.04
C GLN A 75 -4.73 -7.26 -8.71
N ARG A 76 -3.62 -7.70 -8.13
CA ARG A 76 -2.94 -7.06 -7.00
C ARG A 76 -1.46 -6.94 -7.32
N VAL A 77 -0.93 -5.72 -7.30
CA VAL A 77 0.48 -5.44 -7.67
C VAL A 77 1.22 -4.87 -6.47
N ALA A 78 2.20 -5.62 -5.96
CA ALA A 78 3.04 -5.18 -4.86
C ALA A 78 3.88 -3.95 -5.27
N LEU A 79 4.00 -2.99 -4.36
CA LEU A 79 4.83 -1.81 -4.53
C LEU A 79 6.15 -1.97 -3.77
N ASN A 80 7.24 -1.52 -4.39
CA ASN A 80 8.55 -1.46 -3.74
C ASN A 80 8.73 -0.14 -2.97
N GLY A 81 7.80 0.13 -2.06
CA GLY A 81 7.74 1.37 -1.31
C GLY A 81 6.73 1.32 -0.18
N LEU A 82 6.75 2.36 0.67
CA LEU A 82 5.87 2.47 1.82
C LEU A 82 4.87 3.58 1.64
N HIS A 83 3.65 3.31 2.11
CA HIS A 83 2.56 4.29 2.18
C HIS A 83 2.32 4.97 0.86
N ALA A 84 2.15 4.19 -0.20
CA ALA A 84 1.52 4.74 -1.38
C ALA A 84 0.23 5.43 -0.93
N ARG A 85 0.05 6.69 -1.32
CA ARG A 85 -1.11 7.48 -0.88
C ARG A 85 -1.84 8.07 -2.07
N CYS A 86 -1.08 8.68 -2.97
CA CYS A 86 -1.61 9.29 -4.17
C CYS A 86 -1.42 8.33 -5.34
N LEU A 87 -2.39 8.34 -6.26
CA LEU A 87 -2.23 7.79 -7.59
C LEU A 87 -2.75 8.81 -8.60
N THR A 88 -2.24 8.74 -9.82
CA THR A 88 -2.74 9.53 -10.93
C THR A 88 -2.67 8.74 -12.23
N LEU A 89 -3.54 9.07 -13.16
CA LEU A 89 -3.65 8.45 -14.48
C LEU A 89 -3.23 9.47 -15.52
N SER A 90 -2.46 9.05 -16.52
CA SER A 90 -2.11 9.90 -17.65
C SER A 90 -3.36 10.33 -18.42
N PRO A 91 -3.28 11.46 -19.16
CA PRO A 91 -4.40 11.94 -19.94
C PRO A 91 -4.85 11.06 -21.12
N ASP A 92 -4.21 9.94 -21.40
CA ASP A 92 -4.66 8.94 -22.37
C ASP A 92 -5.16 7.65 -21.68
N GLY A 93 -5.05 7.56 -20.36
CA GLY A 93 -5.39 6.38 -19.57
C GLY A 93 -4.42 5.20 -19.73
N LYS A 94 -3.26 5.40 -20.38
CA LYS A 94 -2.30 4.32 -20.66
C LYS A 94 -1.23 4.16 -19.59
N VAL A 95 -1.07 5.14 -18.70
CA VAL A 95 -0.09 5.11 -17.62
C VAL A 95 -0.76 5.43 -16.28
N LEU A 96 -0.37 4.69 -15.24
CA LEU A 96 -0.67 4.99 -13.86
C LEU A 96 0.63 5.28 -13.12
N VAL A 97 0.62 6.30 -12.26
CA VAL A 97 1.74 6.61 -11.36
C VAL A 97 1.25 6.57 -9.92
N ALA A 98 1.91 5.77 -9.08
CA ALA A 98 1.68 5.71 -7.64
C ALA A 98 2.81 6.43 -6.90
N ALA A 99 2.46 7.34 -5.98
CA ALA A 99 3.44 8.09 -5.19
C ALA A 99 3.75 7.37 -3.87
N LEU A 100 4.99 6.90 -3.74
CA LEU A 100 5.55 6.23 -2.58
C LEU A 100 6.05 7.30 -1.59
N ARG A 101 5.40 7.39 -0.44
CA ARG A 101 5.51 8.55 0.45
C ARG A 101 6.87 8.68 1.12
N GLN A 102 7.47 7.56 1.54
CA GLN A 102 8.64 7.59 2.41
C GLN A 102 9.54 6.37 2.22
N SER A 103 10.81 6.55 2.54
CA SER A 103 11.78 5.46 2.65
C SER A 103 11.66 4.74 3.99
N GLY A 104 12.14 3.51 4.07
CA GLY A 104 12.13 2.74 5.31
C GLY A 104 12.50 1.29 5.09
N ARG A 105 12.38 0.48 6.14
CA ARG A 105 12.74 -0.94 6.14
C ARG A 105 11.55 -1.76 6.62
N ILE A 106 11.19 -2.79 5.88
CA ILE A 106 10.15 -3.73 6.29
C ILE A 106 10.69 -5.14 6.41
N MET A 107 10.19 -5.87 7.40
CA MET A 107 10.42 -7.30 7.52
C MET A 107 9.20 -8.04 6.96
N HIS A 108 9.42 -8.96 6.02
CA HIS A 108 8.41 -9.91 5.56
C HIS A 108 8.29 -11.09 6.54
N ASP A 109 7.19 -11.83 6.45
CA ASP A 109 6.91 -12.97 7.35
C ASP A 109 7.98 -14.08 7.30
N ASN A 110 8.72 -14.19 6.19
CA ASN A 110 9.87 -15.10 6.06
C ASN A 110 11.17 -14.57 6.68
N GLY A 111 11.12 -13.46 7.42
CA GLY A 111 12.28 -12.79 8.03
C GLY A 111 13.11 -11.95 7.07
N ARG A 112 12.75 -11.89 5.78
CA ARG A 112 13.49 -11.08 4.80
C ARG A 112 13.24 -9.60 5.06
N ILE A 113 14.33 -8.84 5.19
CA ILE A 113 14.30 -7.39 5.30
C ILE A 113 14.37 -6.78 3.90
N VAL A 114 13.51 -5.80 3.63
CA VAL A 114 13.46 -5.05 2.37
C VAL A 114 13.62 -3.57 2.65
N GLU A 115 14.56 -2.96 1.94
CA GLU A 115 14.70 -1.50 1.85
C GLU A 115 13.63 -0.96 0.89
N CYS A 116 12.91 0.04 1.35
CA CYS A 116 11.89 0.74 0.60
C CYS A 116 12.33 2.19 0.39
N THR A 117 12.03 2.75 -0.78
CA THR A 117 12.35 4.14 -1.12
C THR A 117 11.09 4.96 -1.35
N ALA A 118 11.15 6.25 -1.04
CA ALA A 118 10.18 7.22 -1.56
C ALA A 118 10.38 7.44 -3.06
N GLY A 119 9.34 7.91 -3.75
CA GLY A 119 9.40 8.21 -5.18
C GLY A 119 8.10 7.89 -5.92
N PHE A 120 8.22 7.58 -7.21
CA PHE A 120 7.09 7.36 -8.11
C PHE A 120 7.22 6.01 -8.82
N ALA A 121 6.26 5.12 -8.61
CA ALA A 121 6.16 3.86 -9.34
C ALA A 121 5.22 4.04 -10.53
N ALA A 122 5.72 3.82 -11.74
CA ALA A 122 4.97 3.97 -12.99
C ALA A 122 4.60 2.61 -13.59
N PHE A 123 3.37 2.52 -14.11
CA PHE A 123 2.80 1.31 -14.67
C PHE A 123 2.14 1.61 -16.02
N HIS A 124 2.28 0.70 -16.97
CA HIS A 124 1.46 0.68 -18.18
C HIS A 124 0.12 0.02 -17.86
N ILE A 125 -0.96 0.56 -18.41
CA ILE A 125 -2.32 0.02 -18.33
C ILE A 125 -2.64 -0.71 -19.64
N ALA A 126 -2.78 -2.02 -19.56
CA ALA A 126 -3.28 -2.83 -20.66
C ALA A 126 -4.79 -2.55 -20.91
N ASP A 127 -5.29 -2.90 -22.09
CA ASP A 127 -6.71 -2.72 -22.42
C ASP A 127 -7.64 -3.55 -21.51
N THR A 128 -7.09 -4.57 -20.84
CA THR A 128 -7.77 -5.37 -19.81
C THR A 128 -7.78 -4.71 -18.42
N GLY A 129 -7.28 -3.48 -18.29
CA GLY A 129 -7.09 -2.77 -17.03
C GLY A 129 -5.87 -3.23 -16.22
N HIS A 130 -5.16 -4.28 -16.67
CA HIS A 130 -4.03 -4.82 -15.92
C HIS A 130 -2.82 -3.88 -15.97
N LEU A 131 -2.15 -3.75 -14.83
CA LEU A 131 -0.93 -2.98 -14.66
C LEU A 131 0.29 -3.84 -14.98
N THR A 132 1.22 -3.27 -15.73
CA THR A 132 2.58 -3.79 -15.91
C THR A 132 3.58 -2.74 -15.44
N PHE A 133 4.46 -3.10 -14.51
CA PHE A 133 5.47 -2.18 -13.98
C PHE A 133 6.41 -1.70 -15.09
N ILE A 134 6.65 -0.40 -15.15
CA ILE A 134 7.60 0.23 -16.07
C ILE A 134 8.90 0.52 -15.32
N ARG A 135 8.81 1.35 -14.27
CA ARG A 135 9.97 1.79 -13.49
C ARG A 135 9.55 2.43 -12.17
N GLN A 136 10.53 2.68 -11.32
CA GLN A 136 10.39 3.48 -10.11
C GLN A 136 11.43 4.61 -10.12
N ASP A 137 10.95 5.86 -10.13
CA ASP A 137 11.78 7.05 -10.04
C ASP A 137 11.94 7.41 -8.56
N VAL A 138 13.14 7.18 -8.01
CA VAL A 138 13.42 7.42 -6.59
C VAL A 138 13.55 8.92 -6.31
N VAL A 139 12.96 9.36 -5.21
CA VAL A 139 13.12 10.72 -4.71
C VAL A 139 13.76 10.66 -3.33
N ASP A 140 14.91 11.31 -3.17
CA ASP A 140 15.51 11.48 -1.84
C ASP A 140 14.71 12.50 -1.04
N VAL A 141 13.98 11.99 -0.04
CA VAL A 141 13.17 12.79 0.88
C VAL A 141 13.90 13.06 2.20
N GLY A 142 15.11 12.53 2.40
CA GLY A 142 15.82 12.58 3.68
C GLY A 142 14.94 12.07 4.83
N ARG A 143 14.66 12.95 5.81
CA ARG A 143 13.75 12.68 6.94
C ARG A 143 12.30 13.14 6.71
N ASN A 144 12.00 13.70 5.54
CA ASN A 144 10.69 14.18 5.14
C ASN A 144 9.89 13.09 4.39
N GLN A 145 8.84 13.51 3.70
CA GLN A 145 7.90 12.63 3.01
C GLN A 145 7.26 13.32 1.81
N LEU A 146 6.96 12.56 0.75
CA LEU A 146 6.06 12.98 -0.32
C LEU A 146 4.62 12.92 0.22
N PHE A 147 4.17 13.99 0.86
CA PHE A 147 2.87 14.01 1.54
C PHE A 147 1.69 13.95 0.58
N TRP A 148 1.79 14.69 -0.53
CA TRP A 148 0.82 14.75 -1.63
C TRP A 148 1.58 14.91 -2.94
N ALA A 149 1.15 14.18 -3.97
CA ALA A 149 1.67 14.31 -5.32
C ALA A 149 0.56 14.03 -6.33
N ASP A 150 0.53 14.80 -7.41
CA ASP A 150 -0.38 14.60 -8.53
C ASP A 150 0.28 15.11 -9.81
N PHE A 151 -0.33 14.81 -10.95
CA PHE A 151 0.05 15.32 -12.25
C PHE A 151 -0.76 16.58 -12.58
N ALA A 152 -0.08 17.66 -12.96
CA ALA A 152 -0.71 18.80 -13.61
C ALA A 152 -0.48 18.68 -15.12
N PRO A 153 -1.53 18.49 -15.95
CA PRO A 153 -1.36 18.59 -17.40
C PRO A 153 -0.90 20.02 -17.74
N ILE A 154 0.08 20.11 -18.63
CA ILE A 154 0.50 21.35 -19.29
C ILE A 154 -0.33 21.60 -20.55
#